data_AF-D5W567-F1
#
_entry.id   AF-D5W567-F1
#
_cell.length_a   1.000
_cell.length_b   1.000
_cell.length_c   1.000
_cell.angle_alpha   90.00
_cell.angle_beta   90.00
_cell.angle_gamma   90.00
#
_symmetry.space_group_name_H-M   'P 1'
#
loop_
_entity.id
_entity.type
_entity.pdbx_description
1 polymer ?
#
loop_
_entity_poly.entity_id
_entity_poly.type
_entity_poly.pdbx_seq_one_letter_code
_entity_poly.pdbx_strand_id
1 'polypeptide(L)'
;MQKNMVWADNAKSVVAGKRPHVIALLALALAVSSALSGCSSLYSEGAVAGAGIAGAAVAGKVTSNAAVATGIGLGAVAAARAGVQYSERVVHTNTQNSIAQAAGPLEVGAVAPWSITHSFPIEDDEHGRVTVSRLISTGALDCKEIVFSVDQNATRDKPANSAFYIASVCRDGKDWRWASAEPATERWGALQ
;
A
#
# COMPACT_ATOMS: atom_id res chain seq x y z
N MET A 1 72.25 37.45 -15.32
CA MET A 1 71.32 36.98 -14.29
C MET A 1 70.06 37.84 -14.34
N GLN A 2 69.01 37.37 -15.02
CA GLN A 2 67.68 37.98 -15.03
C GLN A 2 66.90 37.51 -13.79
N LYS A 3 66.15 38.42 -13.16
CA LYS A 3 64.84 38.03 -12.60
C LYS A 3 63.91 39.23 -12.59
N ASN A 4 62.76 38.99 -13.21
CA ASN A 4 61.75 39.95 -13.59
C ASN A 4 60.97 40.46 -12.38
N MET A 5 60.59 41.73 -12.51
CA MET A 5 59.52 42.40 -11.82
C MET A 5 58.19 41.69 -12.15
N VAL A 6 57.46 41.24 -11.14
CA VAL A 6 56.07 40.77 -11.27
C VAL A 6 55.20 41.63 -10.37
N TRP A 7 54.22 42.24 -11.02
CA TRP A 7 53.19 43.12 -10.50
C TRP A 7 52.12 42.31 -9.75
N ALA A 8 51.49 42.94 -8.78
CA ALA A 8 50.52 42.34 -7.87
C ALA A 8 49.18 42.07 -8.57
N ASP A 9 48.63 40.86 -8.39
CA ASP A 9 47.20 40.62 -8.51
C ASP A 9 46.63 40.12 -7.18
N ASN A 10 45.79 40.96 -6.60
CA ASN A 10 45.12 40.79 -5.32
C ASN A 10 43.86 39.91 -5.52
N ALA A 11 44.03 38.59 -5.59
CA ALA A 11 42.90 37.67 -5.50
C ALA A 11 42.59 37.39 -4.03
N LYS A 12 41.72 38.20 -3.42
CA LYS A 12 41.10 37.86 -2.14
C LYS A 12 40.23 36.61 -2.32
N SER A 13 40.83 35.45 -2.08
CA SER A 13 40.07 34.22 -1.87
C SER A 13 39.42 34.31 -0.49
N VAL A 14 38.15 34.70 -0.46
CA VAL A 14 37.31 34.55 0.73
C VAL A 14 37.10 33.06 0.92
N VAL A 15 37.87 32.46 1.83
CA VAL A 15 37.58 31.14 2.37
C VAL A 15 36.24 31.24 3.10
N ALA A 16 35.17 30.92 2.38
CA ALA A 16 33.86 30.66 2.98
C ALA A 16 34.00 29.36 3.78
N GLY A 17 34.26 29.50 5.09
CA GLY A 17 34.20 28.40 6.04
C GLY A 17 32.78 27.83 6.05
N LYS A 18 32.53 26.82 5.22
CA LYS A 18 31.29 26.04 5.22
C LYS A 18 31.18 25.35 6.57
N ARG A 19 30.28 25.83 7.43
CA ARG A 19 29.86 25.12 8.64
C ARG A 19 29.11 23.85 8.18
N PRO A 20 29.69 22.65 8.30
CA PRO A 20 29.10 21.42 7.76
C PRO A 20 27.72 21.14 8.36
N HIS A 21 27.48 21.63 9.57
CA HIS A 21 26.19 21.51 10.27
C HIS A 21 25.05 22.30 9.62
N VAL A 22 25.32 23.46 9.00
CA VAL A 22 24.27 24.27 8.35
C VAL A 22 23.82 23.60 7.06
N ILE A 23 24.76 23.00 6.31
CA ILE A 23 24.45 22.24 5.09
C ILE A 23 23.71 20.95 5.44
N ALA A 24 24.11 20.25 6.51
CA ALA A 24 23.43 19.04 6.98
C ALA A 24 22.00 19.33 7.47
N LEU A 25 21.79 20.43 8.21
CA LEU A 25 20.47 20.86 8.67
C LEU A 25 19.55 21.27 7.51
N LEU A 26 20.08 21.98 6.52
CA LEU A 26 19.32 22.35 5.33
C LEU A 26 18.96 21.12 4.48
N ALA A 27 19.87 20.15 4.34
CA ALA A 27 19.59 18.90 3.63
C ALA A 27 18.52 18.06 4.35
N LEU A 28 18.58 17.98 5.68
CA LEU A 28 17.58 17.29 6.49
C LEU A 28 16.22 17.99 6.39
N ALA A 29 16.18 19.32 6.45
CA ALA A 29 14.96 20.11 6.32
C ALA A 29 14.30 19.94 4.93
N LEU A 30 15.09 19.93 3.85
CA LEU A 30 14.58 19.66 2.50
C LEU A 30 14.03 18.23 2.38
N ALA A 31 14.74 17.22 2.92
CA ALA A 31 14.30 15.82 2.87
C ALA A 31 12.99 15.60 3.64
N VAL A 32 12.86 16.20 4.82
CA VAL A 32 11.62 16.15 5.62
C VAL A 32 10.48 16.86 4.89
N SER A 33 10.74 18.02 4.29
CA SER A 33 9.72 18.79 3.56
C SER A 33 9.21 18.04 2.32
N SER A 34 10.07 17.26 1.63
CA SER A 34 9.65 16.41 0.51
C SER A 34 8.87 15.16 0.93
N ALA A 35 8.99 14.72 2.19
CA ALA A 35 8.22 13.58 2.71
C ALA A 35 6.80 13.97 3.17
N LEU A 36 6.52 15.27 3.38
CA LEU A 36 5.23 15.76 3.86
C LEU A 36 4.19 16.02 2.75
N SER A 37 4.57 15.96 1.47
CA SER A 37 3.66 16.25 0.34
C SER A 37 2.85 15.05 -0.16
N GLY A 38 2.89 13.91 0.53
CA GLY A 38 2.10 12.72 0.20
C GLY A 38 1.08 12.39 1.28
N CYS A 39 -0.21 12.38 0.94
CA CYS A 39 -1.24 11.76 1.78
C CYS A 39 -1.20 10.23 1.61
N SER A 40 -0.10 9.58 1.98
CA SER A 40 0.00 8.11 1.97
C SER A 40 -0.38 7.51 3.33
N SER A 41 -0.88 6.27 3.31
CA SER A 41 -1.35 5.56 4.51
C SER A 41 -0.26 5.49 5.57
N LEU A 42 -0.60 5.84 6.82
CA LEU A 42 0.32 5.78 7.97
C LEU A 42 0.91 4.38 8.17
N TYR A 43 0.18 3.33 7.78
CA TYR A 43 0.63 1.95 7.91
C TYR A 43 1.79 1.63 6.93
N SER A 44 1.61 1.92 5.64
CA SER A 44 2.63 1.65 4.61
C SER A 44 3.89 2.49 4.83
N GLU A 45 3.71 3.78 5.14
CA GLU A 45 4.84 4.69 5.39
C GLU A 45 5.54 4.37 6.70
N GLY A 46 4.79 4.08 7.77
CA GLY A 46 5.35 3.68 9.06
C GLY A 46 6.15 2.39 8.98
N ALA A 47 5.64 1.39 8.24
CA ALA A 47 6.35 0.13 8.03
C ALA A 47 7.67 0.34 7.26
N VAL A 48 7.64 1.13 6.18
CA VAL A 48 8.84 1.42 5.36
C VAL A 48 9.86 2.27 6.12
N ALA A 49 9.41 3.35 6.77
CA ALA A 49 10.27 4.22 7.54
C ALA A 49 10.89 3.49 8.74
N GLY A 50 10.08 2.73 9.48
CA GLY A 50 10.55 1.89 10.58
C GLY A 50 11.57 0.84 10.14
N ALA A 51 11.29 0.13 9.04
CA ALA A 51 12.21 -0.86 8.48
C ALA A 51 13.53 -0.23 7.98
N GLY A 52 13.49 0.96 7.38
CA GLY A 52 14.68 1.69 6.97
C GLY A 52 15.56 2.09 8.15
N ILE A 53 14.96 2.63 9.22
CA ILE A 53 15.68 3.04 10.43
C ILE A 53 16.25 1.81 11.16
N ALA A 54 15.46 0.76 11.35
CA ALA A 54 15.90 -0.47 11.98
C ALA A 54 16.98 -1.18 11.15
N GLY A 55 16.81 -1.24 9.83
CA GLY A 55 17.78 -1.82 8.89
C GLY A 55 19.12 -1.10 8.94
N ALA A 56 19.12 0.23 8.98
CA ALA A 56 20.34 1.03 9.14
C ALA A 56 21.01 0.79 10.52
N ALA A 57 20.22 0.67 11.59
CA ALA A 57 20.73 0.41 12.93
C ALA A 57 21.37 -0.98 13.07
N VAL A 58 20.77 -2.00 12.46
CA VAL A 58 21.35 -3.36 12.42
C VAL A 58 22.59 -3.37 11.53
N ALA A 59 22.53 -2.77 10.34
CA ALA A 59 23.65 -2.67 9.42
C ALA A 59 24.89 -2.06 10.09
N GLY A 60 24.74 -0.96 10.82
CA GLY A 60 25.85 -0.31 11.52
C GLY A 60 26.47 -1.14 12.67
N LYS A 61 25.76 -2.15 13.17
CA LYS A 61 26.30 -3.09 14.19
C LYS A 61 27.05 -4.27 13.58
N VAL A 62 26.73 -4.65 12.34
CA VAL A 62 27.23 -5.87 11.71
C VAL A 62 28.25 -5.62 10.60
N THR A 63 28.31 -4.40 10.05
CA THR A 63 29.25 -4.05 8.99
C THR A 63 29.63 -2.57 9.02
N SER A 64 30.88 -2.28 8.69
CA SER A 64 31.40 -0.93 8.44
C SER A 64 31.50 -0.60 6.94
N ASN A 65 31.14 -1.54 6.07
CA ASN A 65 31.12 -1.32 4.62
C ASN A 65 29.82 -0.63 4.21
N ALA A 66 29.93 0.57 3.64
CA ALA A 66 28.79 1.38 3.23
C ALA A 66 27.89 0.68 2.20
N ALA A 67 28.47 -0.05 1.23
CA ALA A 67 27.69 -0.77 0.23
C ALA A 67 26.89 -1.92 0.86
N VAL A 68 27.48 -2.65 1.79
CA VAL A 68 26.79 -3.73 2.52
C VAL A 68 25.69 -3.15 3.42
N ALA A 69 25.99 -2.04 4.12
CA ALA A 69 25.02 -1.39 4.99
C ALA A 69 23.80 -0.84 4.21
N THR A 70 24.05 -0.20 3.06
CA THR A 70 22.99 0.25 2.17
C THR A 70 22.18 -0.94 1.61
N GLY A 71 22.85 -2.04 1.25
CA GLY A 71 22.17 -3.26 0.79
C GLY A 71 21.21 -3.84 1.84
N ILE A 72 21.64 -3.92 3.10
CA ILE A 72 20.78 -4.36 4.22
C ILE A 72 19.58 -3.41 4.41
N GLY A 73 19.82 -2.09 4.40
CA GLY A 73 18.77 -1.10 4.55
C GLY A 73 17.72 -1.16 3.44
N LEU A 74 18.16 -1.23 2.18
CA LEU A 74 17.26 -1.36 1.02
C LEU A 74 16.52 -2.71 1.04
N GLY A 75 17.18 -3.79 1.44
CA GLY A 75 16.55 -5.11 1.60
C GLY A 75 15.45 -5.11 2.64
N ALA A 76 15.68 -4.49 3.81
CA ALA A 76 14.68 -4.36 4.87
C ALA A 76 13.45 -3.55 4.42
N VAL A 77 13.68 -2.42 3.74
CA VAL A 77 12.60 -1.59 3.18
C VAL A 77 11.81 -2.36 2.12
N ALA A 78 12.48 -3.08 1.22
CA ALA A 78 11.82 -3.88 0.20
C ALA A 78 10.96 -5.01 0.81
N ALA A 79 11.48 -5.69 1.84
CA ALA A 79 10.74 -6.71 2.57
C ALA A 79 9.50 -6.13 3.28
N ALA A 80 9.63 -4.95 3.89
CA ALA A 80 8.49 -4.28 4.51
C ALA A 80 7.39 -3.93 3.49
N ARG A 81 7.77 -3.39 2.32
CA ARG A 81 6.81 -3.14 1.23
C ARG A 81 6.12 -4.40 0.75
N ALA A 82 6.88 -5.47 0.51
CA ALA A 82 6.33 -6.75 0.09
C ALA A 82 5.38 -7.33 1.16
N GLY A 83 5.71 -7.18 2.44
CA GLY A 83 4.86 -7.57 3.56
C GLY A 83 3.53 -6.82 3.59
N VAL A 84 3.58 -5.49 3.44
CA VAL A 84 2.37 -4.64 3.39
C VAL A 84 1.48 -5.02 2.21
N GLN A 85 2.05 -5.13 1.00
CA GLN A 85 1.29 -5.53 -0.19
C GLN A 85 0.70 -6.94 -0.07
N TYR A 86 1.43 -7.86 0.57
CA TYR A 86 0.91 -9.19 0.85
C TYR A 86 -0.27 -9.15 1.81
N SER A 87 -0.19 -8.35 2.89
CA SER A 87 -1.29 -8.21 3.84
C SER A 87 -2.54 -7.62 3.19
N GLU A 88 -2.40 -6.56 2.39
CA GLU A 88 -3.50 -5.96 1.62
C GLU A 88 -4.16 -7.00 0.71
N ARG A 89 -3.35 -7.77 -0.04
CA ARG A 89 -3.86 -8.85 -0.90
C ARG A 89 -4.64 -9.91 -0.12
N VAL A 90 -4.15 -10.32 1.05
CA VAL A 90 -4.83 -11.33 1.88
C VAL A 90 -6.16 -10.81 2.42
N VAL A 91 -6.19 -9.57 2.90
CA VAL A 91 -7.42 -8.94 3.40
C VAL A 91 -8.47 -8.85 2.31
N HIS A 92 -8.12 -8.30 1.14
CA HIS A 92 -9.05 -8.22 0.01
C HIS A 92 -9.54 -9.59 -0.47
N THR A 93 -8.65 -10.60 -0.50
CA THR A 93 -9.02 -11.97 -0.88
C THR A 93 -10.01 -12.59 0.11
N ASN A 94 -9.85 -12.31 1.41
CA ASN A 94 -10.77 -12.80 2.42
C ASN A 94 -12.15 -12.16 2.24
N THR A 95 -12.23 -10.83 2.11
CA THR A 95 -13.48 -10.08 1.86
C THR A 95 -14.24 -10.62 0.68
N GLN A 96 -13.56 -10.74 -0.46
CA GLN A 96 -14.14 -11.28 -1.69
C GLN A 96 -14.65 -12.72 -1.52
N ASN A 97 -13.92 -13.58 -0.79
CA ASN A 97 -14.34 -14.94 -0.52
C ASN A 97 -15.57 -15.02 0.40
N SER A 98 -15.67 -14.18 1.44
CA SER A 98 -16.84 -14.14 2.33
C SER A 98 -18.09 -13.72 1.57
N ILE A 99 -18.00 -12.66 0.77
CA ILE A 99 -19.11 -12.20 -0.08
C ILE A 99 -19.52 -13.28 -1.09
N ALA A 100 -18.56 -13.91 -1.76
CA ALA A 100 -18.85 -14.96 -2.74
C ALA A 100 -19.55 -16.18 -2.10
N GLN A 101 -19.11 -16.60 -0.91
CA GLN A 101 -19.75 -17.68 -0.17
C GLN A 101 -21.18 -17.32 0.28
N ALA A 102 -21.40 -16.08 0.73
CA ALA A 102 -22.72 -15.60 1.13
C ALA A 102 -23.68 -15.51 -0.07
N ALA A 103 -23.20 -15.06 -1.23
CA ALA A 103 -24.01 -14.89 -2.43
C ALA A 103 -24.28 -16.20 -3.18
N GLY A 104 -23.36 -17.15 -3.10
CA GLY A 104 -23.39 -18.41 -3.82
C GLY A 104 -24.70 -19.21 -3.74
N PRO A 105 -25.24 -19.50 -2.56
CA PRO A 105 -26.48 -20.25 -2.41
C PRO A 105 -27.75 -19.43 -2.71
N LEU A 106 -27.65 -18.11 -2.91
CA LEU A 106 -28.82 -17.25 -3.10
C LEU A 106 -29.46 -17.43 -4.48
N GLU A 107 -30.78 -17.44 -4.51
CA GLU A 107 -31.55 -17.25 -5.73
C GLU A 107 -31.52 -15.77 -6.17
N VAL A 108 -31.87 -15.51 -7.43
CA VAL A 108 -31.95 -14.14 -7.97
C VAL A 108 -32.94 -13.33 -7.14
N GLY A 109 -32.53 -12.16 -6.66
CA GLY A 109 -33.32 -11.26 -5.81
C GLY A 109 -33.32 -11.61 -4.32
N ALA A 110 -32.77 -12.76 -3.91
CA ALA A 110 -32.57 -13.06 -2.49
C ALA A 110 -31.40 -12.23 -1.92
N VAL A 111 -31.46 -11.91 -0.63
CA VAL A 111 -30.45 -11.08 0.06
C VAL A 111 -29.91 -11.84 1.26
N ALA A 112 -28.59 -11.81 1.46
CA ALA A 112 -27.94 -12.31 2.68
C ALA A 112 -26.96 -11.28 3.26
N PRO A 113 -26.75 -11.30 4.59
CA PRO A 113 -25.66 -10.56 5.19
C PRO A 113 -24.32 -11.25 4.88
N TRP A 114 -23.26 -10.46 4.84
CA TRP A 114 -21.88 -10.94 4.85
C TRP A 114 -21.07 -10.11 5.85
N SER A 115 -20.03 -10.70 6.42
CA SER A 115 -19.09 -10.00 7.29
C SER A 115 -17.74 -10.70 7.31
N ILE A 116 -16.71 -9.97 7.73
CA ILE A 116 -15.40 -10.52 8.04
C ILE A 116 -14.89 -9.95 9.34
N THR A 117 -14.22 -10.84 10.08
CA THR A 117 -13.46 -10.48 11.27
C THR A 117 -12.00 -10.75 10.99
N HIS A 118 -11.19 -9.70 10.99
CA HIS A 118 -9.75 -9.82 10.80
C HIS A 118 -9.08 -10.26 12.11
N SER A 119 -8.20 -11.27 12.04
CA SER A 119 -7.46 -11.75 13.22
C SER A 119 -6.38 -10.75 13.68
N PHE A 120 -6.01 -9.80 12.82
CA PHE A 120 -4.98 -8.81 13.08
C PHE A 120 -5.50 -7.42 12.63
N PRO A 121 -5.59 -6.44 13.54
CA PRO A 121 -6.28 -5.17 13.30
C PRO A 121 -5.38 -4.22 12.50
N ILE A 122 -5.25 -4.45 11.19
CA ILE A 122 -4.66 -3.50 10.24
C ILE A 122 -5.76 -2.73 9.49
N GLU A 123 -6.92 -3.36 9.26
CA GLU A 123 -8.12 -2.77 8.67
C GLU A 123 -9.35 -3.06 9.55
N ASP A 124 -10.37 -2.22 9.43
CA ASP A 124 -11.63 -2.39 10.17
C ASP A 124 -12.38 -3.65 9.70
N ASP A 125 -13.15 -4.27 10.59
CA ASP A 125 -14.04 -5.38 10.25
C ASP A 125 -15.16 -4.89 9.33
N GLU A 126 -15.20 -5.41 8.11
CA GLU A 126 -16.21 -5.05 7.12
C GLU A 126 -17.44 -5.96 7.18
N HIS A 127 -18.60 -5.38 6.90
CA HIS A 127 -19.86 -6.10 6.84
C HIS A 127 -20.82 -5.40 5.86
N GLY A 128 -21.84 -6.13 5.44
CA GLY A 128 -22.92 -5.57 4.66
C GLY A 128 -23.90 -6.61 4.17
N ARG A 129 -24.51 -6.35 3.03
CA ARG A 129 -25.49 -7.25 2.40
C ARG A 129 -25.09 -7.55 0.97
N VAL A 130 -25.45 -8.73 0.50
CA VAL A 130 -25.25 -9.14 -0.90
C VAL A 130 -26.52 -9.75 -1.46
N THR A 131 -26.79 -9.48 -2.73
CA THR A 131 -27.90 -10.07 -3.50
C THR A 131 -27.43 -10.48 -4.88
N VAL A 132 -28.11 -11.45 -5.47
CA VAL A 132 -27.88 -11.87 -6.86
C VAL A 132 -28.79 -11.05 -7.77
N SER A 133 -28.21 -10.21 -8.63
CA SER A 133 -28.97 -9.41 -9.60
C SER A 133 -29.44 -10.26 -10.78
N ARG A 134 -28.59 -11.17 -11.27
CA ARG A 134 -28.90 -12.08 -12.38
C ARG A 134 -27.94 -13.27 -12.45
N LEU A 135 -28.37 -14.31 -13.17
CA LEU A 135 -27.50 -15.40 -13.58
C LEU A 135 -26.71 -14.96 -14.81
N ILE A 136 -25.39 -15.15 -14.79
CA ILE A 136 -24.49 -14.89 -15.93
C ILE A 136 -24.41 -16.14 -16.81
N SER A 137 -24.27 -17.31 -16.19
CA SER A 137 -24.19 -18.60 -16.86
C SER A 137 -24.68 -19.73 -15.95
N THR A 138 -25.17 -20.80 -16.56
CA THR A 138 -25.62 -22.02 -15.87
C THR A 138 -25.20 -23.26 -16.64
N GLY A 139 -24.99 -24.37 -15.94
CA GLY A 139 -24.70 -25.67 -16.53
C GLY A 139 -23.21 -26.02 -16.53
N ALA A 140 -22.48 -25.62 -17.57
CA ALA A 140 -21.04 -25.92 -17.64
C ALA A 140 -20.22 -25.08 -16.64
N LEU A 141 -20.65 -23.85 -16.40
CA LEU A 141 -20.13 -22.94 -15.39
C LEU A 141 -21.32 -22.21 -14.78
N ASP A 142 -21.52 -22.36 -13.47
CA ASP A 142 -22.55 -21.62 -12.75
C ASP A 142 -21.95 -20.29 -12.28
N CYS A 143 -22.36 -19.18 -12.91
CA CYS A 143 -21.88 -17.85 -12.58
C CYS A 143 -23.05 -16.89 -12.37
N LYS A 144 -22.88 -15.96 -11.42
CA LYS A 144 -23.88 -15.00 -10.97
C LYS A 144 -23.29 -13.61 -10.95
N GLU A 145 -24.11 -12.63 -11.29
CA GLU A 145 -23.83 -11.23 -10.99
C GLU A 145 -24.45 -10.90 -9.65
N ILE A 146 -23.69 -10.21 -8.81
CA ILE A 146 -24.07 -9.84 -7.47
C ILE A 146 -23.97 -8.34 -7.30
N VAL A 147 -24.86 -7.79 -6.47
CA VAL A 147 -24.76 -6.44 -5.95
C VAL A 147 -24.59 -6.56 -4.45
N PHE A 148 -23.58 -5.89 -3.89
CA PHE A 148 -23.32 -5.92 -2.45
C PHE A 148 -23.09 -4.51 -1.91
N SER A 149 -23.38 -4.34 -0.62
CA SER A 149 -23.02 -3.16 0.14
C SER A 149 -21.86 -3.43 1.07
N VAL A 150 -21.04 -2.40 1.29
CA VAL A 150 -20.14 -2.28 2.44
C VAL A 150 -20.76 -1.22 3.35
N ASP A 151 -21.19 -1.64 4.53
CA ASP A 151 -21.90 -0.80 5.49
C ASP A 151 -20.92 -0.17 6.47
N GLN A 152 -21.02 1.15 6.64
CA GLN A 152 -20.22 1.95 7.55
C GLN A 152 -21.10 2.33 8.74
N ASN A 153 -20.64 1.98 9.94
CA ASN A 153 -21.32 2.35 11.17
C ASN A 153 -21.23 3.87 11.42
N ALA A 154 -22.26 4.41 12.08
CA ALA A 154 -22.23 5.80 12.50
C ALA A 154 -21.09 6.02 13.51
N THR A 155 -20.34 7.10 13.30
CA THR A 155 -19.37 7.61 14.27
C THR A 155 -19.92 8.89 14.89
N ARG A 156 -19.24 9.42 15.90
CA ARG A 156 -19.63 10.66 16.56
C ARG A 156 -19.77 11.83 15.57
N ASP A 157 -18.99 11.83 14.50
CA ASP A 157 -18.89 12.95 13.54
C ASP A 157 -19.42 12.61 12.14
N LYS A 158 -19.82 11.35 11.87
CA LYS A 158 -20.34 10.92 10.56
C LYS A 158 -21.53 9.97 10.71
N PRO A 159 -22.63 10.17 9.96
CA PRO A 159 -23.75 9.24 9.97
C PRO A 159 -23.36 7.90 9.34
N ALA A 160 -24.14 6.86 9.63
CA ALA A 160 -24.01 5.58 8.95
C ALA A 160 -24.25 5.73 7.45
N ASN A 161 -23.51 4.98 6.64
CA ASN A 161 -23.60 5.03 5.18
C ASN A 161 -23.32 3.65 4.58
N SER A 162 -23.82 3.39 3.37
CA SER A 162 -23.54 2.16 2.62
C SER A 162 -22.99 2.50 1.25
N ALA A 163 -21.83 1.94 0.90
CA ALA A 163 -21.31 1.97 -0.46
C ALA A 163 -21.75 0.70 -1.20
N PHE A 164 -22.20 0.82 -2.45
CA PHE A 164 -22.71 -0.28 -3.25
C PHE A 164 -21.80 -0.60 -4.43
N TYR A 165 -21.61 -1.88 -4.69
CA TYR A 165 -20.69 -2.41 -5.70
C TYR A 165 -21.34 -3.57 -6.46
N ILE A 166 -20.84 -3.83 -7.68
CA ILE A 166 -21.28 -4.94 -8.52
C ILE A 166 -20.11 -5.86 -8.81
N ALA A 167 -20.34 -7.16 -8.76
CA ALA A 167 -19.30 -8.15 -9.01
C ALA A 167 -19.89 -9.40 -9.66
N SER A 168 -19.01 -10.25 -10.18
CA SER A 168 -19.36 -11.60 -10.61
C SER A 168 -18.75 -12.63 -9.67
N VAL A 169 -19.50 -13.71 -9.43
CA VAL A 169 -19.05 -14.88 -8.67
C VAL A 169 -19.36 -16.14 -9.48
N CYS A 170 -18.45 -17.11 -9.43
CA CYS A 170 -18.59 -18.37 -10.15
C CYS A 170 -18.38 -19.55 -9.20
N ARG A 171 -19.07 -20.65 -9.48
CA ARG A 171 -18.94 -21.88 -8.74
C ARG A 171 -17.66 -22.61 -9.15
N ASP A 172 -16.83 -22.93 -8.16
CA ASP A 172 -15.63 -23.75 -8.31
C ASP A 172 -15.78 -25.00 -7.42
N GLY A 173 -16.17 -26.11 -8.06
CA GLY A 173 -16.54 -27.33 -7.36
C GLY A 173 -17.73 -27.14 -6.40
N LYS A 174 -17.45 -27.23 -5.09
CA LYS A 174 -18.46 -27.04 -4.04
C LYS A 174 -18.51 -25.60 -3.51
N ASP A 175 -17.50 -24.79 -3.81
CA ASP A 175 -17.37 -23.44 -3.30
C ASP A 175 -17.84 -22.41 -4.33
N TRP A 176 -18.14 -21.21 -3.86
CA TRP A 176 -18.36 -20.03 -4.70
C TRP A 176 -17.17 -19.10 -4.55
N ARG A 177 -16.61 -18.69 -5.69
CA ARG A 177 -15.41 -17.87 -5.77
C ARG A 177 -15.71 -16.54 -6.43
N TRP A 178 -15.03 -15.52 -5.96
CA TRP A 178 -15.02 -14.22 -6.61
C TRP A 178 -14.42 -14.35 -8.01
N ALA A 179 -15.16 -13.88 -9.01
CA ALA A 179 -14.78 -13.92 -10.42
C ALA A 179 -14.60 -12.52 -11.04
N SER A 180 -14.96 -11.47 -10.29
CA SER A 180 -14.81 -10.09 -10.73
C SER A 180 -13.33 -9.66 -10.69
N ALA A 181 -12.73 -9.37 -11.83
CA ALA A 181 -11.40 -8.79 -11.87
C ALA A 181 -11.48 -7.27 -11.63
N GLU A 182 -11.28 -6.81 -10.40
CA GLU A 182 -11.08 -5.38 -10.13
C GLU A 182 -9.58 -5.08 -9.96
N PRO A 183 -8.99 -4.14 -10.72
CA PRO A 183 -9.09 -3.98 -12.17
C PRO A 183 -8.31 -5.09 -12.90
N ALA A 184 -8.53 -5.25 -14.21
CA ALA A 184 -7.64 -6.03 -15.07
C ALA A 184 -6.19 -5.54 -14.88
N THR A 185 -5.33 -6.33 -14.24
CA THR A 185 -3.89 -6.03 -14.12
C THR A 185 -3.01 -7.25 -14.36
N GLU A 186 -1.87 -6.94 -14.99
CA GLU A 186 -0.65 -7.69 -15.34
C GLU A 186 -0.59 -8.73 -16.45
N ARG A 187 -1.66 -9.38 -16.94
CA ARG A 187 -1.55 -10.01 -18.28
C ARG A 187 -1.66 -8.96 -19.41
N TRP A 188 -2.34 -7.85 -19.14
CA TRP A 188 -2.67 -6.80 -20.13
C TRP A 188 -2.35 -5.36 -19.66
N GLY A 189 -1.62 -5.19 -18.55
CA GLY A 189 -1.47 -3.87 -17.89
C GLY A 189 -2.75 -3.43 -17.19
N ALA A 190 -2.65 -2.44 -16.29
CA ALA A 190 -3.82 -1.74 -15.78
C ALA A 190 -4.53 -1.13 -16.98
N LEU A 191 -5.83 -1.35 -17.15
CA LEU A 191 -6.62 -0.42 -17.95
C LEU A 191 -6.83 0.87 -17.15
N GLN A 192 -5.71 1.58 -16.94
CA GLN A 192 -5.54 3.01 -16.68
C GLN A 192 -4.11 3.39 -17.01
#